data_AF-A0A8H6MDB5-F1
#
_entry.id   AF-A0A8H6MDB5-F1
#
_cell.length_a   1.000
_cell.length_b   1.000
_cell.length_c   1.000
_cell.angle_alpha   90.00
_cell.angle_beta   90.00
_cell.angle_gamma   90.00
#
_symmetry.space_group_name_H-M   'P 1'
#
loop_
_entity.id
_entity.type
_entity.pdbx_description
1 polymer ?
#
loop_
_entity_poly.entity_id
_entity_poly.type
_entity_poly.pdbx_seq_one_letter_code
_entity_poly.pdbx_strand_id
1 'polypeptide(L)'
;MASFIERYRWLQEKTGHALQSLRVHQLIIALIFIDATLVIIDLGYSAVRPDCHAPGEKPETPLWLEVLSHISLAITSLFLVEIPLTIWSLGVWWYWPFGSITHAWLHLFDAAVIIATFVLEVVLRGKESEAASLLVILRLWRIIKLVTGVTVGAGELDEERAEELERNKEELEETKVQLAACQEQISQLQKRLNPFLSPEE
;
A
#
# COMPACT_ATOMS: atom_id res chain seq x y z
N MET A 1 -25.22 3.49 -17.38
CA MET A 1 -24.88 2.83 -16.10
C MET A 1 -23.80 1.75 -16.28
N ALA A 2 -23.96 0.80 -17.21
CA ALA A 2 -22.94 -0.22 -17.52
C ALA A 2 -21.57 0.36 -17.92
N SER A 3 -21.53 1.40 -18.77
CA SER A 3 -20.27 2.06 -19.16
C SER A 3 -19.56 2.82 -18.03
N PHE A 4 -20.31 3.20 -16.99
CA PHE A 4 -19.74 3.84 -15.80
C PHE A 4 -19.10 2.78 -14.91
N ILE A 5 -19.75 1.61 -14.77
CA ILE A 5 -19.25 0.46 -14.00
C ILE A 5 -18.02 -0.19 -14.67
N GLU A 6 -17.96 -0.27 -16.00
CA GLU A 6 -16.76 -0.73 -16.71
C GLU A 6 -15.58 0.23 -16.58
N ARG A 7 -15.81 1.55 -16.74
CA ARG A 7 -14.78 2.57 -16.46
C ARG A 7 -14.32 2.51 -15.00
N TYR A 8 -15.23 2.21 -14.08
CA TYR A 8 -14.97 2.07 -12.65
C TYR A 8 -14.06 0.87 -12.35
N ARG A 9 -14.34 -0.32 -12.91
CA ARG A 9 -13.46 -1.50 -12.77
C ARG A 9 -12.09 -1.29 -13.40
N TRP A 10 -12.03 -0.67 -14.57
CA TRP A 10 -10.76 -0.40 -15.25
C TRP A 10 -9.88 0.62 -14.50
N LEU A 11 -10.50 1.65 -13.92
CA LEU A 11 -9.81 2.59 -13.03
C LEU A 11 -9.32 1.88 -11.77
N GLN A 12 -10.13 1.00 -11.17
CA GLN A 12 -9.81 0.21 -9.98
C GLN A 12 -8.62 -0.75 -10.19
N GLU A 13 -8.58 -1.48 -11.31
CA GLU A 13 -7.44 -2.35 -11.66
C GLU A 13 -6.17 -1.54 -11.89
N LYS A 14 -6.27 -0.39 -12.56
CA LYS A 14 -5.11 0.50 -12.79
C LYS A 14 -4.59 1.15 -11.50
N THR A 15 -5.47 1.63 -10.62
CA THR A 15 -5.04 2.15 -9.32
C THR A 15 -4.52 1.03 -8.43
N GLY A 16 -5.07 -0.18 -8.50
CA GLY A 16 -4.55 -1.36 -7.79
C GLY A 16 -3.11 -1.68 -8.18
N HIS A 17 -2.81 -1.79 -9.48
CA HIS A 17 -1.45 -2.00 -9.97
C HIS A 17 -0.50 -0.82 -9.67
N ALA A 18 -1.01 0.42 -9.66
CA ALA A 18 -0.21 1.59 -9.31
C ALA A 18 0.12 1.62 -7.80
N LEU A 19 -0.84 1.30 -6.93
CA LEU A 19 -0.67 1.24 -5.47
C LEU A 19 0.29 0.12 -5.04
N GLN A 20 0.20 -1.05 -5.70
CA GLN A 20 1.11 -2.17 -5.48
C GLN A 20 2.53 -1.90 -6.01
N SER A 21 2.75 -0.78 -6.71
CA SER A 21 4.10 -0.44 -7.15
C SER A 21 4.98 -0.09 -5.95
N LEU A 22 6.12 -0.75 -5.88
CA LEU A 22 7.19 -0.45 -4.92
C LEU A 22 7.59 1.04 -4.95
N ARG A 23 7.42 1.70 -6.10
CA ARG A 23 7.71 3.13 -6.28
C ARG A 23 6.73 4.04 -5.53
N VAL A 24 5.46 3.68 -5.48
CA VAL A 24 4.43 4.45 -4.76
C VAL A 24 4.66 4.32 -3.26
N HIS A 25 4.91 3.10 -2.78
CA HIS A 25 5.30 2.88 -1.39
C HIS A 25 6.57 3.64 -1.00
N GLN A 26 7.61 3.62 -1.85
CA GLN A 26 8.84 4.41 -1.63
C GLN A 26 8.57 5.92 -1.59
N LEU A 27 7.69 6.43 -2.47
CA LEU A 27 7.31 7.84 -2.49
C LEU A 27 6.57 8.22 -1.21
N ILE A 28 5.60 7.41 -0.76
CA ILE A 28 4.86 7.65 0.47
C ILE A 28 5.80 7.71 1.67
N ILE A 29 6.71 6.73 1.77
CA ILE A 29 7.71 6.70 2.84
C ILE A 29 8.55 7.98 2.82
N ALA A 30 9.06 8.38 1.65
CA ALA A 30 9.86 9.60 1.51
C ALA A 30 9.08 10.86 1.93
N LEU A 31 7.82 10.99 1.52
CA LEU A 31 6.98 12.14 1.89
C LEU A 31 6.65 12.15 3.40
N ILE A 32 6.43 10.99 4.03
CA ILE A 32 6.24 10.90 5.50
C ILE A 32 7.49 11.39 6.24
N PHE A 33 8.69 11.01 5.78
CA PHE A 33 9.94 11.48 6.38
C PHE A 33 10.14 12.99 6.22
N ILE A 34 9.86 13.53 5.03
CA ILE A 34 9.92 14.97 4.77
C ILE A 34 8.96 15.70 5.69
N ASP A 35 7.71 15.25 5.74
CA ASP A 35 6.66 15.85 6.56
C ASP A 35 6.96 15.81 8.07
N ALA A 36 7.49 14.69 8.58
CA ALA A 36 7.98 14.59 9.96
C ALA A 36 9.13 15.57 10.23
N THR A 37 10.05 15.72 9.28
CA THR A 37 11.19 16.66 9.40
C THR A 37 10.70 18.10 9.45
N LEU A 38 9.74 18.48 8.61
CA LEU A 38 9.14 19.82 8.62
C LEU A 38 8.51 20.16 9.96
N VAL A 39 7.74 19.24 10.55
CA VAL A 39 7.13 19.47 11.88
C VAL A 39 8.15 19.45 13.01
N ILE A 40 9.20 18.64 12.92
CA ILE A 40 10.30 18.68 13.89
C ILE A 40 11.00 20.05 13.85
N ILE A 41 11.20 20.63 12.67
CA ILE A 41 11.78 21.97 12.51
C ILE A 41 10.87 23.04 13.12
N ASP A 42 9.56 22.97 12.84
CA ASP A 42 8.54 23.87 13.38
C ASP A 42 8.47 23.81 14.93
N LEU A 43 8.42 22.60 15.48
CA LEU A 43 8.44 22.36 16.92
C LEU A 43 9.77 22.78 17.55
N GLY A 44 10.89 22.49 16.90
CA GLY A 44 12.22 22.87 17.39
C GLY A 44 12.39 24.38 17.46
N TYR A 45 11.88 25.10 16.46
CA TYR A 45 11.87 26.56 16.47
C TYR A 45 11.00 27.12 17.60
N SER A 46 9.79 26.56 17.76
CA SER A 46 8.84 26.95 18.82
C SER A 46 9.36 26.60 20.22
N ALA A 47 10.13 25.52 20.38
CA ALA A 47 10.70 25.11 21.67
C ALA A 47 11.93 25.96 22.07
N VAL A 48 12.70 26.45 21.09
CA VAL A 48 13.91 27.25 21.33
C VAL A 48 13.59 28.73 21.55
N ARG A 49 12.45 29.22 21.06
CA ARG A 49 11.92 30.54 21.43
C ARG A 49 10.90 30.39 22.56
N PRO A 50 11.30 30.49 23.84
CA PRO A 50 10.32 30.67 24.90
C PRO A 50 9.54 31.96 24.59
N ASP A 51 8.22 31.89 24.64
CA ASP A 51 7.30 33.02 24.48
C ASP A 51 7.59 34.12 25.52
N CYS A 52 8.60 34.92 25.26
CA CYS A 52 8.85 36.18 25.94
C CYS A 52 8.02 37.27 25.26
N HIS A 53 6.70 37.09 25.16
CA HIS A 53 5.79 38.11 24.66
C HIS A 53 4.98 38.69 25.82
N ALA A 54 5.05 40.02 25.96
CA ALA A 54 4.14 40.78 26.80
C ALA A 54 2.69 40.62 26.28
N PRO A 55 1.67 40.64 27.15
CA PRO A 55 0.28 40.42 26.72
C PRO A 55 -0.17 41.55 25.79
N GLY A 56 -0.30 41.26 24.50
CA GLY A 56 -0.84 42.19 23.49
C GLY A 56 -0.07 42.31 22.19
N GLU A 57 1.13 41.72 22.07
CA GLU A 57 1.95 41.79 20.86
C GLU A 57 1.83 40.49 20.06
N LYS A 58 1.44 40.57 18.79
CA LYS A 58 1.34 39.38 17.92
C LYS A 58 2.76 38.84 17.69
N PRO A 59 3.04 37.56 17.96
CA PRO A 59 4.35 37.00 17.65
C PRO A 59 4.59 37.14 16.15
N GLU A 60 5.68 37.82 15.77
CA GLU A 60 6.12 37.86 14.38
C GLU A 60 6.70 36.49 14.03
N THR A 61 5.80 35.56 13.67
CA THR A 61 6.20 34.29 13.06
C THR A 61 6.80 34.62 11.69
N PRO A 62 8.04 34.18 11.42
CA PRO A 62 8.66 34.50 10.16
C PRO A 62 7.96 33.75 9.02
N LEU A 63 7.81 34.41 7.87
CA LEU A 63 7.07 33.92 6.70
C LEU A 63 7.47 32.51 6.24
N TRP A 64 8.73 32.10 6.45
CA TRP A 64 9.19 30.77 6.07
C TRP A 64 8.55 29.66 6.91
N LEU A 65 8.28 29.87 8.20
CA LEU A 65 7.59 28.88 9.05
C LEU A 65 6.13 28.70 8.59
N GLU A 66 5.45 29.79 8.24
CA GLU A 66 4.08 29.74 7.72
C GLU A 66 4.01 28.94 6.41
N VAL A 67 4.96 29.15 5.51
CA VAL A 67 5.09 28.37 4.27
C VAL A 67 5.38 26.89 4.55
N LEU A 68 6.29 26.58 5.48
CA LEU A 68 6.60 25.20 5.87
C LEU A 68 5.36 24.48 6.43
N SER A 69 4.59 25.16 7.28
CA SER A 69 3.33 24.65 7.83
C SER A 69 2.30 24.38 6.73
N HIS A 70 2.16 25.28 5.75
CA HIS A 70 1.28 25.07 4.60
C HIS A 70 1.70 23.89 3.72
N ILE A 71 3.00 23.73 3.47
CA ILE A 71 3.54 22.60 2.72
C ILE A 71 3.26 21.28 3.45
N SER A 72 3.52 21.22 4.76
CA SER A 72 3.24 20.03 5.57
C SER A 72 1.75 19.66 5.55
N LEU A 73 0.86 20.66 5.63
CA LEU A 73 -0.58 20.40 5.47
C LEU A 73 -0.91 19.88 4.06
N ALA A 74 -0.34 20.49 3.02
CA ALA A 74 -0.60 20.07 1.65
C ALA A 74 -0.18 18.61 1.43
N ILE A 75 1.00 18.23 1.93
CA ILE A 75 1.49 16.84 1.92
C ILE A 75 0.53 15.92 2.69
N THR A 76 0.10 16.33 3.88
CA THR A 76 -0.81 15.50 4.68
C THR A 76 -2.20 15.37 4.07
N SER A 77 -2.68 16.40 3.37
CA SER A 77 -3.93 16.36 2.61
C SER A 77 -3.85 15.46 1.38
N LEU A 78 -2.69 15.39 0.73
CA LEU A 78 -2.45 14.46 -0.38
C LEU A 78 -2.56 13.01 0.11
N PHE A 79 -1.97 12.73 1.28
CA PHE A 79 -2.10 11.42 1.93
C PHE A 79 -3.51 11.10 2.40
N LEU A 80 -4.32 12.11 2.75
CA LEU A 80 -5.72 11.90 3.09
C LEU A 80 -6.50 11.35 1.89
N VAL A 81 -6.22 11.81 0.67
CA VAL A 81 -6.90 11.38 -0.56
C VAL A 81 -6.53 9.95 -0.97
N GLU A 82 -5.32 9.52 -0.65
CA GLU A 82 -4.85 8.15 -0.90
C GLU A 82 -5.61 7.08 -0.11
N ILE A 83 -6.18 7.45 1.04
CA ILE A 83 -6.89 6.56 1.96
C ILE A 83 -8.29 6.14 1.44
N PRO A 84 -9.17 7.06 0.98
CA PRO A 84 -10.39 6.66 0.32
C PRO A 84 -10.12 5.94 -1.00
N LEU A 85 -8.99 6.21 -1.68
CA LEU A 85 -8.55 5.45 -2.86
C LEU A 85 -8.19 4.00 -2.52
N THR A 86 -7.49 3.75 -1.41
CA THR A 86 -7.21 2.39 -0.90
C THR A 86 -8.48 1.68 -0.45
N ILE A 87 -9.35 2.34 0.31
CA ILE A 87 -10.64 1.80 0.74
C ILE A 87 -11.52 1.49 -0.49
N TRP A 88 -11.44 2.33 -1.51
CA TRP A 88 -12.17 2.14 -2.75
C TRP A 88 -11.60 0.98 -3.59
N SER A 89 -10.28 0.79 -3.65
CA SER A 89 -9.69 -0.30 -4.43
C SER A 89 -9.85 -1.68 -3.77
N LEU A 90 -9.71 -1.75 -2.44
CA LEU A 90 -9.81 -2.99 -1.64
C LEU A 90 -11.26 -3.37 -1.29
N GLY A 91 -12.20 -2.42 -1.39
CA GLY A 91 -13.62 -2.65 -1.20
C GLY A 91 -14.10 -2.47 0.24
N VAL A 92 -15.19 -1.72 0.40
CA VAL A 92 -15.83 -1.41 1.69
C VAL A 92 -16.35 -2.67 2.42
N TRP A 93 -16.52 -3.78 1.69
CA TRP A 93 -17.02 -5.05 2.22
C TRP A 93 -16.03 -5.75 3.17
N TRP A 94 -14.74 -5.42 3.06
CA TRP A 94 -13.68 -5.95 3.93
C TRP A 94 -13.60 -5.22 5.29
N TYR A 95 -14.19 -4.01 5.39
CA TYR A 95 -14.28 -3.22 6.62
C TYR A 95 -15.56 -3.47 7.43
N TRP A 96 -16.47 -4.31 6.95
CA TRP A 96 -17.77 -4.51 7.59
C TRP A 96 -17.64 -5.49 8.78
N PRO A 97 -17.99 -5.08 10.02
CA PRO A 97 -17.72 -5.85 11.24
C PRO A 97 -18.51 -7.17 11.38
N PHE A 98 -19.41 -7.48 10.43
CA PHE A 98 -20.17 -8.73 10.36
C PHE A 98 -19.64 -9.72 9.29
N GLY A 99 -18.49 -9.42 8.66
CA GLY A 99 -17.80 -10.31 7.72
C GLY A 99 -16.90 -11.34 8.42
N SER A 100 -16.81 -12.55 7.87
CA SER A 100 -16.10 -13.74 8.38
C SER A 100 -14.56 -13.65 8.28
N ILE A 101 -13.93 -12.51 8.61
CA ILE A 101 -12.47 -12.31 8.48
C ILE A 101 -11.87 -11.80 9.80
N THR A 102 -10.84 -12.49 10.30
CA THR A 102 -10.27 -12.37 11.66
C THR A 102 -9.49 -11.08 11.95
N HIS A 103 -9.38 -10.13 11.01
CA HIS A 103 -8.57 -8.92 11.17
C HIS A 103 -9.31 -7.58 10.93
N ALA A 104 -10.62 -7.59 10.64
CA ALA A 104 -11.39 -6.38 10.30
C ALA A 104 -11.37 -5.26 11.37
N TRP A 105 -11.24 -5.61 12.65
CA TRP A 105 -11.20 -4.62 13.75
C TRP A 105 -9.96 -3.72 13.72
N LEU A 106 -8.79 -4.27 13.36
CA LEU A 106 -7.54 -3.50 13.29
C LEU A 106 -7.59 -2.43 12.21
N HIS A 107 -8.24 -2.76 11.09
CA HIS A 107 -8.48 -1.82 10.00
C HIS A 107 -9.47 -0.73 10.42
N LEU A 108 -10.56 -1.09 11.10
CA LEU A 108 -11.51 -0.10 11.64
C LEU A 108 -10.83 0.89 12.60
N PHE A 109 -9.98 0.40 13.49
CA PHE A 109 -9.22 1.23 14.42
C PHE A 109 -8.26 2.18 13.68
N ASP A 110 -7.50 1.68 12.69
CA ASP A 110 -6.61 2.51 11.87
C ASP A 110 -7.37 3.64 11.14
N ALA A 111 -8.53 3.34 10.55
CA ALA A 111 -9.37 4.35 9.90
C ALA A 111 -9.84 5.42 10.88
N ALA A 112 -10.23 5.03 12.10
CA ALA A 112 -10.61 5.97 13.14
C ALA A 112 -9.43 6.87 13.56
N VAL A 113 -8.23 6.30 13.73
CA VAL A 113 -7.00 7.05 14.05
C VAL A 113 -6.67 8.06 12.94
N ILE A 114 -6.81 7.66 11.68
CA ILE A 114 -6.60 8.55 10.52
C ILE A 114 -7.58 9.72 10.52
N ILE A 115 -8.88 9.45 10.71
CA ILE A 115 -9.92 10.50 10.73
C ILE A 115 -9.67 11.45 11.89
N ALA A 116 -9.38 10.91 13.08
CA ALA A 116 -9.01 11.71 14.24
C ALA A 116 -7.77 12.57 13.97
N THR A 117 -6.76 12.03 13.28
CA THR A 117 -5.56 12.79 12.89
C THR A 117 -5.88 13.95 11.97
N PHE A 118 -6.73 13.74 10.95
CA PHE A 118 -7.15 14.82 10.05
C PHE A 118 -7.95 15.90 10.77
N VAL A 119 -8.91 15.49 11.62
CA VAL A 119 -9.70 16.43 12.42
C VAL A 119 -8.78 17.22 13.35
N LEU A 120 -7.84 16.56 14.03
CA LEU A 120 -6.85 17.22 14.88
C LEU A 120 -5.99 18.19 14.08
N GLU A 121 -5.51 17.82 12.91
CA GLU A 121 -4.69 18.70 12.07
C GLU A 121 -5.44 19.95 11.57
N VAL A 122 -6.73 19.82 11.27
CA VAL A 122 -7.59 20.96 10.88
C VAL A 122 -7.96 21.83 12.08
N VAL A 123 -8.30 21.21 13.23
CA VAL A 123 -8.78 21.92 14.43
C VAL A 123 -7.65 22.56 15.23
N LEU A 124 -6.47 21.94 15.26
CA LEU A 124 -5.29 22.45 15.98
C LEU A 124 -4.50 23.45 15.15
N ARG A 125 -4.94 23.77 13.93
CA ARG A 125 -4.32 24.78 13.09
C ARG A 125 -4.36 26.14 13.82
N GLY A 126 -3.21 26.58 14.32
CA GLY A 126 -3.07 27.81 15.09
C GLY A 126 -3.39 27.70 16.59
N LYS A 127 -3.51 26.50 17.17
CA LYS A 127 -3.50 26.30 18.62
C LYS A 127 -2.11 25.82 19.04
N GLU A 128 -1.37 26.71 19.67
CA GLU A 128 0.07 26.59 19.90
C GLU A 128 0.44 25.45 20.86
N SER A 129 1.57 24.82 20.54
CA SER A 129 2.42 23.96 21.38
C SER A 129 1.90 22.56 21.76
N GLU A 130 0.77 22.43 22.46
CA GLU A 130 0.54 21.19 23.23
C GLU A 130 0.27 19.96 22.37
N ALA A 131 -0.42 20.14 21.24
CA ALA A 131 -0.83 19.04 20.39
C ALA A 131 0.05 18.83 19.15
N ALA A 132 1.11 19.64 18.98
CA ALA A 132 2.12 19.42 17.94
C ALA A 132 2.84 18.08 18.14
N SER A 133 3.15 17.74 19.40
CA SER A 133 3.73 16.44 19.77
C SER A 133 2.81 15.26 19.41
N LEU A 134 1.51 15.42 19.63
CA LEU A 134 0.50 14.41 19.27
C LEU A 134 0.42 14.21 17.75
N LEU A 135 0.49 15.30 16.97
CA LEU A 135 0.52 15.21 15.50
C LEU A 135 1.74 14.43 14.99
N VAL A 136 2.91 14.58 15.61
CA VAL A 136 4.10 13.78 15.26
C VAL A 136 3.85 12.29 15.51
N ILE A 137 3.31 11.93 16.68
CA ILE A 137 3.00 10.53 17.02
C ILE A 137 1.97 9.94 16.04
N LEU A 138 0.92 10.70 15.73
CA LEU A 138 -0.11 10.30 14.77
C LEU A 138 0.44 10.17 13.34
N ARG A 139 1.48 10.91 12.97
CA ARG A 139 2.17 10.74 11.69
C ARG A 139 3.06 9.50 11.68
N LEU A 140 3.76 9.20 12.78
CA LEU A 140 4.53 7.95 12.93
C LEU A 140 3.63 6.71 12.84
N TRP A 141 2.37 6.81 13.31
CA TRP A 141 1.38 5.76 13.12
C TRP A 141 1.20 5.35 11.65
N ARG A 142 1.34 6.28 10.69
CA ARG A 142 1.26 5.96 9.25
C ARG A 142 2.32 4.95 8.83
N ILE A 143 3.51 4.97 9.43
CA ILE A 143 4.57 3.98 9.14
C ILE A 143 4.13 2.60 9.61
N ILE A 144 3.53 2.50 10.80
CA ILE A 144 3.01 1.25 11.34
C ILE A 144 1.93 0.69 10.42
N LYS A 145 0.94 1.53 10.05
CA LYS A 145 -0.08 1.15 9.07
C LYS A 145 0.52 0.65 7.77
N LEU A 146 1.49 1.40 7.21
CA LEU A 146 2.11 1.05 5.95
C LEU A 146 2.79 -0.32 6.02
N VAL A 147 3.51 -0.60 7.11
CA VAL A 147 4.11 -1.92 7.35
C VAL A 147 3.03 -3.00 7.46
N THR A 148 1.97 -2.77 8.24
CA THR A 148 0.84 -3.71 8.37
C THR A 148 0.17 -3.96 7.02
N GLY A 149 -0.07 -2.92 6.22
CA GLY A 149 -0.63 -3.02 4.88
C GLY A 149 0.27 -3.81 3.92
N VAL A 150 1.58 -3.59 3.97
CA VAL A 150 2.55 -4.35 3.18
C VAL A 150 2.62 -5.81 3.63
N THR A 151 2.59 -6.10 4.93
CA THR A 151 2.63 -7.51 5.41
C THR A 151 1.38 -8.28 5.04
N VAL A 152 0.21 -7.64 5.08
CA VAL A 152 -1.05 -8.27 4.69
C VAL A 152 -1.11 -8.42 3.17
N GLY A 153 -0.74 -7.39 2.41
CA GLY A 153 -0.71 -7.45 0.95
C GLY A 153 0.37 -8.38 0.40
N ALA A 154 1.51 -8.53 1.07
CA ALA A 154 2.54 -9.51 0.73
C ALA A 154 2.09 -10.93 1.07
N GLY A 155 1.34 -11.13 2.16
CA GLY A 155 0.74 -12.42 2.48
C GLY A 155 -0.23 -12.90 1.39
N GLU A 156 -1.12 -12.03 0.90
CA GLU A 156 -2.03 -12.33 -0.21
C GLU A 156 -1.28 -12.60 -1.53
N LEU A 157 -0.24 -11.81 -1.84
CA LEU A 157 0.58 -12.01 -3.05
C LEU A 157 1.47 -13.25 -2.98
N ASP A 158 1.98 -13.62 -1.80
CA ASP A 158 2.77 -14.83 -1.62
C ASP A 158 1.90 -16.09 -1.69
N GLU A 159 0.65 -16.02 -1.22
CA GLU A 159 -0.32 -17.11 -1.34
C GLU A 159 -0.74 -17.32 -2.81
N GLU A 160 -1.01 -16.24 -3.56
CA GLU A 160 -1.31 -16.30 -5.00
C GLU A 160 -0.10 -16.81 -5.83
N ARG A 161 1.12 -16.40 -5.48
CA ARG A 161 2.35 -16.93 -6.10
C ARG A 161 2.64 -18.38 -5.73
N ALA A 162 2.29 -18.81 -4.52
CA ALA A 162 2.43 -20.19 -4.10
C ALA A 162 1.48 -21.09 -4.91
N GLU A 163 0.24 -20.67 -5.12
CA GLU A 163 -0.72 -21.38 -5.97
C GLU A 163 -0.27 -21.43 -7.44
N GLU A 164 0.28 -20.34 -7.99
CA GLU A 164 0.86 -20.35 -9.35
C GLU A 164 2.06 -21.29 -9.48
N LEU A 165 2.93 -21.33 -8.48
CA LEU A 165 4.07 -22.26 -8.45
C LEU A 165 3.62 -23.72 -8.37
N GLU A 166 2.55 -24.00 -7.65
CA GLU A 166 1.97 -25.33 -7.52
C GLU A 166 1.33 -25.77 -8.84
N ARG A 167 0.54 -24.91 -9.49
CA ARG A 167 0.00 -25.16 -10.84
C ARG A 167 1.08 -25.40 -11.89
N ASN A 168 2.11 -24.56 -11.93
CA ASN A 168 3.20 -24.73 -12.89
C ASN A 168 3.99 -26.03 -12.66
N LYS A 169 4.10 -26.49 -11.41
CA LYS A 169 4.69 -27.80 -11.12
C LYS A 169 3.83 -28.95 -11.61
N GLU A 170 2.52 -28.88 -11.42
CA GLU A 170 1.58 -29.88 -11.93
C GLU A 170 1.63 -29.98 -13.47
N GLU A 171 1.60 -28.83 -14.17
CA GLU A 171 1.72 -28.79 -15.63
C GLU A 171 3.06 -29.36 -16.12
N LEU A 172 4.15 -29.08 -15.41
CA LEU A 172 5.47 -29.62 -15.74
C LEU A 172 5.54 -31.14 -15.58
N GLU A 173 4.94 -31.67 -14.51
CA GLU A 173 4.87 -33.12 -14.29
C GLU A 173 3.96 -33.81 -15.31
N GLU A 174 2.81 -33.24 -15.66
CA GLU A 174 1.97 -33.77 -16.75
C GLU A 174 2.73 -33.80 -18.09
N THR A 175 3.43 -32.72 -18.41
CA THR A 175 4.19 -32.62 -19.67
C THR A 175 5.32 -33.64 -19.71
N LYS A 176 6.01 -33.90 -18.59
CA LYS A 176 7.04 -34.95 -18.50
C LYS A 176 6.44 -36.34 -18.71
N VAL A 177 5.29 -36.63 -18.12
CA VAL A 177 4.60 -37.92 -18.28
C VAL A 177 4.18 -38.12 -19.74
N GLN A 178 3.61 -37.09 -20.37
CA GLN A 178 3.24 -37.14 -21.79
C GLN A 178 4.47 -37.33 -22.69
N LEU A 179 5.59 -36.65 -22.39
CA LEU A 179 6.83 -36.80 -23.14
C LEU A 179 7.38 -38.23 -23.02
N ALA A 180 7.41 -38.79 -21.81
CA ALA A 180 7.85 -40.17 -21.58
C ALA A 180 6.97 -41.19 -22.34
N ALA A 181 5.65 -41.02 -22.30
CA ALA A 181 4.71 -41.87 -23.03
C ALA A 181 4.90 -41.76 -24.56
N CYS A 182 5.09 -40.56 -25.08
CA CYS A 182 5.36 -40.33 -26.52
C CYS A 182 6.69 -40.97 -26.95
N GLN A 183 7.73 -40.84 -26.11
CA GLN A 183 9.05 -41.41 -26.36
C GLN A 183 9.01 -42.95 -26.35
N GLU A 184 8.20 -43.55 -25.47
CA GLU A 184 7.94 -44.99 -25.47
C GLU A 184 7.22 -45.44 -26.75
N GLN A 185 6.18 -44.71 -27.19
CA GLN A 185 5.48 -45.00 -28.44
C GLN A 185 6.40 -44.94 -29.66
N ILE A 186 7.27 -43.92 -29.75
CA ILE A 186 8.27 -43.82 -30.83
C ILE A 186 9.21 -45.03 -30.80
N SER A 187 9.68 -45.45 -29.62
CA SER A 187 10.56 -46.61 -29.50
C SER A 187 9.88 -47.91 -29.92
N GLN A 188 8.58 -48.07 -29.61
CA GLN A 188 7.80 -49.24 -30.01
C GLN A 188 7.55 -49.24 -31.52
N LEU A 189 7.22 -48.09 -32.10
CA LEU A 189 7.04 -47.93 -33.55
C LEU A 189 8.34 -48.24 -34.29
N GLN A 190 9.48 -47.72 -33.81
CA GLN A 190 10.79 -48.05 -34.38
C GLN A 190 11.08 -49.54 -34.33
N LYS A 191 10.83 -50.22 -33.20
CA LYS A 191 10.99 -51.69 -33.10
C LYS A 191 10.09 -52.46 -34.06
N ARG A 192 8.85 -51.99 -34.28
CA ARG A 192 7.92 -52.61 -35.23
C ARG A 192 8.31 -52.37 -36.69
N LEU A 193 8.88 -51.21 -37.01
CA LEU A 193 9.33 -50.86 -38.36
C LEU A 193 10.69 -51.47 -38.73
N ASN A 194 11.57 -51.68 -37.76
CA ASN A 194 12.91 -52.22 -37.96
C ASN A 194 12.94 -53.52 -38.81
N PRO A 195 12.09 -54.54 -38.55
CA PRO A 195 12.07 -55.75 -39.39
C PRO A 195 11.52 -55.54 -40.81
N PHE A 196 10.79 -54.46 -41.09
CA PHE A 196 10.31 -54.13 -42.44
C PHE A 196 11.30 -53.23 -43.22
N LEU A 197 12.18 -52.52 -42.51
CA LEU A 197 13.20 -51.63 -43.10
C LEU A 197 14.54 -52.32 -43.35
N SER A 198 14.73 -53.55 -42.87
CA SER A 198 15.84 -54.43 -43.24
C SER A 198 15.37 -55.44 -44.30
N PRO A 199 15.26 -55.08 -45.59
CA PRO A 199 15.16 -56.09 -46.63
C PRO A 199 16.44 -56.91 -46.61
N GLU A 200 16.29 -58.23 -46.49
CA GLU A 200 17.39 -59.18 -46.68
C GLU A 200 18.09 -58.88 -48.02
N GLU A 201 19.37 -58.50 -47.94
CA GLU A 201 20.32 -58.65 -49.05
C GLU A 201 20.85 -60.09 -49.10
#